data_AF-A0A4P6EVP8-F1
#
_entry.id   AF-A0A4P6EVP8-F1
#
_cell.length_a   1.000
_cell.length_b   1.000
_cell.length_c   1.000
_cell.angle_alpha   90.00
_cell.angle_beta   90.00
_cell.angle_gamma   90.00
#
_symmetry.space_group_name_H-M   'P 1'
#
loop_
_entity.id
_entity.type
_entity.pdbx_description
1 polymer ?
#
loop_
_entity_poly.entity_id
_entity_poly.type
_entity_poly.pdbx_seq_one_letter_code
_entity_poly.pdbx_strand_id
1 'polypeptide(L)'
;MTDLMLLRPDGVLLWRPDEATVARLGDQGAYAIGSGELCTACLVGSTPRTTLSAHRTTCPECDALAVHVTQLAGLSDPIRAGRHDGVLVLGVDAPEGPRFERIRAARAFRAARLRPVFVQARALGIVRLEESRRLGQPPVELVDVEDLHLRGLIEPGAADRVRRYGEWLQALSPQEHAPRAAVLADVASLGAWLVAHIQREHRKRALRDLDDAIARAKRARRAVTAASARVRQLDVRG
;
A
#
# COMPACT_ATOMS: atom_id res chain seq x y z
N MET A 1 19.12 -9.85 9.21
CA MET A 1 17.93 -10.38 8.51
C MET A 1 17.20 -9.19 7.94
N THR A 2 16.72 -9.25 6.71
CA THR A 2 16.05 -8.13 6.02
C THR A 2 14.55 -8.14 6.33
N ASP A 3 13.90 -6.97 6.25
CA ASP A 3 12.43 -6.87 6.27
C ASP A 3 11.77 -7.85 5.29
N LEU A 4 10.71 -8.54 5.74
CA LEU A 4 9.99 -9.52 4.94
C LEU A 4 8.56 -9.03 4.65
N MET A 5 8.15 -9.09 3.37
CA MET A 5 6.80 -8.77 2.94
C MET A 5 6.12 -10.03 2.42
N LEU A 6 5.16 -10.56 3.16
CA LEU A 6 4.45 -11.79 2.83
C LEU A 6 3.05 -11.50 2.30
N LEU A 7 2.69 -12.11 1.19
CA LEU A 7 1.37 -12.05 0.58
C LEU A 7 0.56 -13.30 0.92
N ARG A 8 -0.73 -13.09 1.25
CA ARG A 8 -1.75 -14.14 1.39
C ARG A 8 -2.62 -14.24 0.12
N PRO A 9 -3.28 -15.39 -0.13
CA PRO A 9 -4.15 -15.58 -1.30
C PRO A 9 -5.33 -14.60 -1.39
N ASP A 10 -5.81 -14.06 -0.27
CA ASP A 10 -6.87 -13.06 -0.20
C ASP A 10 -6.39 -11.62 -0.48
N GLY A 11 -5.09 -11.45 -0.71
CA GLY A 11 -4.43 -10.18 -0.95
C GLY A 11 -4.08 -9.40 0.31
N VAL A 12 -4.12 -10.02 1.49
CA VAL A 12 -3.54 -9.43 2.70
C VAL A 12 -2.02 -9.49 2.64
N LEU A 13 -1.38 -8.38 2.95
CA LEU A 13 0.07 -8.27 3.11
C LEU A 13 0.43 -8.28 4.58
N LEU A 14 1.45 -9.06 4.95
CA LEU A 14 2.02 -9.11 6.28
C LEU A 14 3.46 -8.60 6.20
N TRP A 15 3.76 -7.55 6.95
CA TRP A 15 5.11 -7.00 7.06
C TRP A 15 5.74 -7.52 8.35
N ARG A 16 6.93 -8.09 8.22
CA ARG A 16 7.79 -8.47 9.34
C ARG A 16 9.06 -7.63 9.28
N PRO A 17 9.07 -6.47 9.95
CA PRO A 17 10.28 -5.68 10.03
C PRO A 17 11.36 -6.45 10.79
N ASP A 18 12.61 -6.25 10.39
CA ASP A 18 13.76 -6.72 11.15
C ASP A 18 13.97 -5.92 12.44
N GLU A 19 14.84 -6.41 13.33
CA GLU A 19 15.11 -5.78 14.62
C GLU A 19 15.63 -4.35 14.48
N ALA A 20 16.44 -4.08 13.45
CA ALA A 20 16.99 -2.76 13.18
C ALA A 20 15.89 -1.77 12.79
N THR A 21 14.93 -2.20 11.98
CA THR A 21 13.77 -1.42 11.57
C THR A 21 12.83 -1.18 12.75
N VAL A 22 12.59 -2.18 13.58
CA VAL A 22 11.80 -2.03 14.82
C VAL A 22 12.46 -1.02 15.77
N ALA A 23 13.77 -1.15 16.01
CA ALA A 23 14.51 -0.22 16.88
C ALA A 23 14.45 1.21 16.35
N ARG A 24 14.69 1.40 15.04
CA ARG A 24 14.60 2.72 14.38
C ARG A 24 13.21 3.34 14.49
N LEU A 25 12.14 2.56 14.34
CA LEU A 25 10.77 3.06 14.53
C LEU A 25 10.53 3.46 15.99
N GLY A 26 11.01 2.66 16.94
CA GLY A 26 10.97 2.96 18.37
C GLY A 26 11.65 4.29 18.70
N ASP A 27 12.85 4.55 18.18
CA ASP A 27 13.59 5.80 18.35
C ASP A 27 12.84 7.02 17.80
N GLN A 28 11.96 6.81 16.82
CA GLN A 28 11.14 7.85 16.21
C GLN A 28 9.78 8.03 16.91
N GLY A 29 9.48 7.27 17.96
CA GLY A 29 8.18 7.25 18.61
C GLY A 29 7.07 6.66 17.72
N ALA A 30 7.44 5.84 16.75
CA ALA A 30 6.54 5.22 15.79
C ALA A 30 6.41 3.70 16.06
N TYR A 31 5.29 3.12 15.62
CA TYR A 31 5.04 1.69 15.68
C TYR A 31 4.70 1.15 14.28
N ALA A 32 5.19 -0.05 13.99
CA ALA A 32 4.95 -0.70 12.71
C ALA A 32 3.50 -1.19 12.60
N ILE A 33 2.81 -0.79 11.53
CA ILE A 33 1.58 -1.46 11.12
C ILE A 33 1.98 -2.72 10.35
N GLY A 34 1.99 -3.87 11.02
CA GLY A 34 2.45 -5.13 10.44
C GLY A 34 1.54 -5.76 9.38
N SER A 35 0.45 -5.09 8.98
CA SER A 35 -0.45 -5.61 7.95
C SER A 35 -1.01 -4.55 7.01
N GLY A 36 -1.16 -4.94 5.74
CA GLY A 36 -1.71 -4.13 4.67
C GLY A 36 -2.64 -4.93 3.76
N GLU A 37 -3.17 -4.26 2.73
CA GLU A 37 -3.85 -4.89 1.62
C GLU A 37 -3.12 -4.58 0.32
N LEU A 38 -2.96 -5.59 -0.53
CA LEU A 38 -2.49 -5.43 -1.90
C LEU A 38 -3.55 -4.68 -2.70
N CYS A 39 -3.09 -3.71 -3.50
CA CYS A 39 -3.93 -2.95 -4.42
C CYS A 39 -4.67 -3.89 -5.37
N THR A 40 -6.00 -3.82 -5.38
CA THR A 40 -6.84 -4.64 -6.25
C THR A 40 -6.64 -4.34 -7.73
N ALA A 41 -6.27 -3.09 -8.06
CA ALA A 41 -6.12 -2.64 -9.44
C ALA A 41 -4.77 -3.01 -10.06
N CYS A 42 -3.65 -2.78 -9.37
CA CYS A 42 -2.32 -3.02 -9.95
C CYS A 42 -1.58 -4.27 -9.42
N LEU A 43 -2.06 -4.87 -8.32
CA LEU A 43 -1.44 -6.02 -7.64
C LEU A 43 0.02 -5.81 -7.20
N VAL A 44 0.46 -4.56 -7.06
CA VAL A 44 1.85 -4.22 -6.69
C VAL A 44 1.86 -3.27 -5.50
N GLY A 45 1.24 -2.11 -5.65
CA GLY A 45 1.11 -1.14 -4.56
C GLY A 45 0.28 -1.72 -3.41
N SER A 46 0.43 -1.13 -2.23
CA SER A 46 -0.29 -1.56 -1.03
C SER A 46 -0.98 -0.38 -0.35
N THR A 47 -1.96 -0.70 0.49
CA THR A 47 -2.54 0.23 1.45
C THR A 47 -2.38 -0.34 2.86
N PRO A 48 -2.05 0.48 3.86
CA PRO A 48 -2.06 0.04 5.25
C PRO A 48 -3.46 -0.45 5.61
N ARG A 49 -3.59 -1.55 6.37
CA ARG A 49 -4.91 -2.05 6.80
C ARG A 49 -5.33 -1.32 8.07
N THR A 50 -6.00 -0.18 7.89
CA THR A 50 -6.50 0.67 8.97
C THR A 50 -8.00 0.87 8.80
N THR A 51 -8.69 1.33 9.84
CA THR A 51 -10.11 1.71 9.76
C THR A 51 -10.33 2.77 8.66
N LEU A 52 -9.32 3.60 8.40
CA LEU A 52 -9.32 4.60 7.33
C LEU A 52 -9.14 4.02 5.93
N SER A 53 -8.61 2.82 5.75
CA SER A 53 -8.44 2.23 4.42
C SER A 53 -9.55 1.26 4.04
N ALA A 54 -10.46 0.92 4.96
CA ALA A 54 -11.57 -0.02 4.72
C ALA A 54 -12.54 0.37 3.59
N HIS A 55 -12.58 1.65 3.20
CA HIS A 55 -13.48 2.18 2.16
C HIS A 55 -12.85 2.24 0.75
N ARG A 56 -11.59 1.79 0.59
CA ARG A 56 -10.91 1.76 -0.70
C ARG A 56 -10.06 0.51 -0.84
N THR A 57 -9.83 0.11 -2.08
CA THR A 57 -9.02 -1.08 -2.39
C THR A 57 -7.82 -0.81 -3.29
N THR A 58 -7.60 0.47 -3.62
CA THR A 58 -6.56 0.96 -4.52
C THR A 58 -5.42 1.62 -3.76
N CYS A 59 -4.18 1.46 -4.23
CA CYS A 59 -3.00 2.16 -3.70
C CYS A 59 -2.96 3.63 -4.16
N PRO A 60 -2.22 4.51 -3.45
CA PRO A 60 -2.09 5.92 -3.80
C PRO A 60 -1.66 6.17 -5.25
N GLU A 61 -0.80 5.33 -5.81
CA GLU A 61 -0.34 5.50 -7.19
C GLU A 61 -1.46 5.21 -8.21
N CYS A 62 -2.31 4.20 -7.94
CA CYS A 62 -3.49 3.94 -8.76
C CYS A 62 -4.55 5.04 -8.56
N ASP A 63 -4.62 5.64 -7.38
CA ASP A 63 -5.49 6.78 -7.12
C ASP A 63 -5.04 7.99 -7.96
N ALA A 64 -3.75 8.25 -8.04
CA ALA A 64 -3.19 9.30 -8.89
C ALA A 64 -3.38 8.99 -10.38
N LEU A 65 -3.16 7.74 -10.81
CA LEU A 65 -3.40 7.30 -12.18
C LEU A 65 -4.86 7.49 -12.59
N ALA A 66 -5.81 7.17 -11.70
CA ALA A 66 -7.24 7.37 -11.93
C ALA A 66 -7.58 8.84 -12.25
N VAL A 67 -7.00 9.77 -11.49
CA VAL A 67 -7.17 11.21 -11.69
C VAL A 67 -6.55 11.63 -13.03
N HIS A 68 -5.32 11.19 -13.32
CA HIS A 68 -4.63 11.55 -14.55
C HIS A 68 -5.34 11.05 -15.80
N VAL A 69 -5.78 9.79 -15.81
CA VAL A 69 -6.58 9.20 -16.91
C VAL A 69 -7.89 9.96 -17.10
N THR A 70 -8.57 10.31 -16.02
CA THR A 70 -9.83 11.08 -16.06
C THR A 70 -9.61 12.46 -16.68
N GLN A 71 -8.51 13.13 -16.33
CA GLN A 71 -8.12 14.42 -16.92
C GLN A 71 -7.79 14.30 -18.41
N LEU A 72 -6.97 13.32 -18.80
CA LEU A 72 -6.62 13.08 -20.20
C LEU A 72 -7.83 12.71 -21.06
N ALA A 73 -8.82 12.02 -20.47
CA ALA A 73 -10.08 11.69 -21.14
C ALA A 73 -11.06 12.88 -21.22
N GLY A 74 -10.73 14.04 -20.65
CA GLY A 74 -11.61 15.22 -20.65
C GLY A 74 -12.86 15.04 -19.79
N LEU A 75 -12.82 14.18 -18.78
CA LEU A 75 -13.96 13.85 -17.92
C LEU A 75 -13.86 14.58 -16.58
N SER A 76 -15.00 14.91 -16.00
CA SER A 76 -15.12 15.49 -14.64
C SER A 76 -15.44 14.43 -13.58
N ASP A 77 -16.08 13.33 -13.98
CA ASP A 77 -16.52 12.30 -13.04
C ASP A 77 -15.35 11.45 -12.53
N PRO A 78 -15.24 11.23 -11.20
CA PRO A 78 -14.20 10.37 -10.65
C PRO A 78 -14.48 8.89 -10.91
N ILE A 79 -13.42 8.09 -10.96
CA ILE A 79 -13.50 6.62 -10.97
C ILE A 79 -13.85 6.12 -9.56
N ARG A 80 -14.88 5.27 -9.47
CA ARG A 80 -15.46 4.77 -8.22
C ARG A 80 -15.33 3.27 -8.04
N ALA A 81 -14.83 2.55 -9.05
CA ALA A 81 -14.51 1.13 -8.93
C ALA A 81 -13.64 0.86 -7.68
N GLY A 82 -14.03 -0.14 -6.87
CA GLY A 82 -13.32 -0.51 -5.64
C GLY A 82 -13.24 0.60 -4.57
N ARG A 83 -14.16 1.56 -4.58
CA ARG A 83 -14.32 2.64 -3.60
C ARG A 83 -15.79 2.79 -3.17
N HIS A 84 -16.00 3.38 -1.99
CA HIS A 84 -17.30 3.79 -1.49
C HIS A 84 -17.35 5.31 -1.28
N ASP A 85 -18.41 5.96 -1.75
CA ASP A 85 -18.70 7.37 -1.50
C ASP A 85 -19.46 7.48 -0.16
N GLY A 86 -18.81 7.92 0.92
CA GLY A 86 -19.48 8.07 2.21
C GLY A 86 -18.61 8.51 3.38
N VAL A 87 -19.26 8.93 4.47
CA VAL A 87 -18.63 9.32 5.74
C VAL A 87 -17.94 8.10 6.37
N LEU A 88 -16.71 8.30 6.81
CA LEU A 88 -15.91 7.33 7.56
C LEU A 88 -16.70 6.82 8.78
N VAL A 89 -17.11 5.56 8.77
CA VAL A 89 -17.68 4.91 9.96
C VAL A 89 -16.53 4.21 10.69
N LEU A 90 -16.07 4.80 11.78
CA LEU A 90 -15.11 4.17 12.69
C LEU A 90 -15.79 3.02 13.44
N GLY A 91 -15.16 1.84 13.46
CA GLY A 91 -15.58 0.74 14.35
C GLY A 91 -16.32 -0.44 13.72
N VAL A 92 -16.27 -0.64 12.39
CA VAL A 92 -16.84 -1.86 11.76
C VAL A 92 -15.71 -2.69 11.13
N ASP A 93 -15.39 -3.82 11.75
CA ASP A 93 -14.33 -4.74 11.30
C ASP A 93 -14.69 -5.51 10.03
N ALA A 94 -15.98 -5.55 9.67
CA ALA A 94 -16.48 -6.16 8.45
C ALA A 94 -17.40 -5.16 7.71
N PRO A 95 -17.02 -4.67 6.52
CA PRO A 95 -17.86 -3.79 5.73
C PRO A 95 -19.08 -4.56 5.17
N GLU A 96 -20.11 -4.67 6.00
CA GLU A 96 -21.39 -5.31 5.68
C GLU A 96 -22.40 -4.29 5.14
N GLY A 97 -23.27 -4.75 4.23
CA GLY A 97 -24.34 -3.96 3.63
C GLY A 97 -24.07 -3.50 2.18
N PRO A 98 -25.10 -2.95 1.51
CA PRO A 98 -25.07 -2.63 0.08
C PRO A 98 -23.99 -1.60 -0.29
N ARG A 99 -23.71 -0.64 0.59
CA ARG A 99 -22.75 0.44 0.35
C ARG A 99 -21.31 -0.02 0.11
N PHE A 100 -20.95 -1.21 0.61
CA PHE A 100 -19.61 -1.79 0.46
C PHE A 100 -19.53 -2.86 -0.65
N GLU A 101 -20.59 -3.03 -1.43
CA GLU A 101 -20.64 -4.04 -2.49
C GLU A 101 -19.49 -3.88 -3.50
N ARG A 102 -19.16 -2.64 -3.88
CA ARG A 102 -18.02 -2.32 -4.75
C ARG A 102 -16.67 -2.75 -4.16
N ILE A 103 -16.51 -2.60 -2.84
CA ILE A 103 -15.30 -3.02 -2.11
C ILE A 103 -15.21 -4.55 -2.10
N ARG A 104 -16.31 -5.24 -1.81
CA ARG A 104 -16.36 -6.71 -1.82
C ARG A 104 -16.09 -7.25 -3.22
N ALA A 105 -16.70 -6.68 -4.26
CA ALA A 105 -16.45 -7.05 -5.65
C ALA A 105 -14.97 -6.86 -6.03
N ALA A 106 -14.36 -5.73 -5.65
CA ALA A 106 -12.94 -5.50 -5.92
C ALA A 106 -12.01 -6.47 -5.17
N ARG A 107 -12.31 -6.80 -3.91
CA ARG A 107 -11.55 -7.80 -3.14
C ARG A 107 -11.71 -9.20 -3.72
N ALA A 108 -12.92 -9.58 -4.14
CA ALA A 108 -13.18 -10.85 -4.81
C ALA A 108 -12.43 -10.95 -6.15
N PHE A 109 -12.42 -9.88 -6.94
CA PHE A 109 -11.65 -9.79 -8.18
C PHE A 109 -10.14 -9.97 -7.92
N ARG A 110 -9.59 -9.30 -6.90
CA ARG A 110 -8.18 -9.49 -6.50
C ARG A 110 -7.89 -10.93 -6.09
N ALA A 111 -8.72 -11.54 -5.26
CA ALA A 111 -8.54 -12.93 -4.84
C ALA A 111 -8.58 -13.89 -6.06
N ALA A 112 -9.50 -13.66 -7.00
CA ALA A 112 -9.58 -14.42 -8.24
C ALA A 112 -8.32 -14.27 -9.10
N ARG A 113 -7.75 -13.06 -9.19
CA ARG A 113 -6.49 -12.79 -9.90
C ARG A 113 -5.25 -13.38 -9.22
N LEU A 114 -5.24 -13.47 -7.89
CA LEU A 114 -4.14 -14.07 -7.12
C LEU A 114 -4.18 -15.59 -7.12
N ARG A 115 -5.35 -16.21 -7.29
CA ARG A 115 -5.48 -17.67 -7.33
C ARG A 115 -4.51 -18.36 -8.30
N PRO A 116 -4.40 -17.99 -9.58
CA PRO A 116 -3.42 -18.60 -10.48
C PRO A 116 -1.96 -18.31 -10.08
N VAL A 117 -1.68 -17.14 -9.50
CA VAL A 117 -0.34 -16.80 -8.98
C VAL A 117 0.06 -17.77 -7.87
N PHE A 118 -0.83 -18.07 -6.93
CA PHE A 118 -0.56 -19.02 -5.84
C PHE A 118 -0.44 -20.46 -6.34
N VAL A 119 -1.20 -20.86 -7.36
CA VAL A 119 -1.01 -22.17 -8.00
C VAL A 119 0.39 -22.30 -8.58
N GLN A 120 0.88 -21.28 -9.29
CA GLN A 120 2.24 -21.27 -9.84
C GLN A 120 3.31 -21.19 -8.74
N ALA A 121 3.09 -20.38 -7.70
CA ALA A 121 3.99 -20.29 -6.55
C ALA A 121 4.16 -21.64 -5.83
N ARG A 122 3.09 -22.44 -5.71
CA ARG A 122 3.18 -23.81 -5.18
C ARG A 122 4.02 -24.70 -6.08
N ALA A 123 3.78 -24.64 -7.39
CA ALA A 123 4.55 -25.44 -8.36
C ALA A 123 6.05 -25.09 -8.36
N LEU A 124 6.39 -23.83 -8.02
CA LEU A 124 7.77 -23.34 -7.89
C LEU A 124 8.36 -23.56 -6.49
N GLY A 125 7.60 -24.10 -5.52
CA GLY A 125 8.08 -24.39 -4.18
C GLY A 125 8.38 -23.15 -3.32
N ILE A 126 7.84 -21.98 -3.66
CA ILE A 126 8.08 -20.72 -2.93
C ILE A 126 6.96 -20.36 -1.93
N VAL A 127 5.96 -21.24 -1.77
CA VAL A 127 4.90 -21.08 -0.77
C VAL A 127 5.37 -21.55 0.59
N ARG A 128 5.19 -20.71 1.60
CA ARG A 128 5.38 -20.99 3.01
C ARG A 128 4.02 -21.29 3.65
N LEU A 129 3.96 -22.33 4.47
CA LEU A 129 2.79 -22.65 5.28
C LEU A 129 3.07 -22.24 6.72
N GLU A 130 2.18 -21.44 7.30
CA GLU A 130 2.25 -21.08 8.70
C GLU A 130 1.02 -21.57 9.45
N GLU A 131 1.23 -22.10 10.65
CA GLU A 131 0.13 -22.50 11.51
C GLU A 131 -0.79 -21.32 11.77
N SER A 132 -2.10 -21.56 11.63
CA SER A 132 -3.09 -20.58 12.02
C SER A 132 -3.03 -20.39 13.53
N ARG A 133 -3.06 -19.14 13.98
CA ARG A 133 -3.17 -18.80 15.41
C ARG A 133 -4.47 -19.28 16.05
N ARG A 134 -5.46 -19.70 15.25
CA ARG A 134 -6.73 -20.26 15.72
C ARG A 134 -6.69 -21.78 15.64
N LEU A 135 -6.89 -22.44 16.79
CA LEU A 135 -6.97 -23.90 16.89
C LEU A 135 -8.00 -24.47 15.89
N GLY A 136 -7.62 -25.52 15.18
CA GLY A 136 -8.47 -26.21 14.21
C GLY A 136 -8.61 -25.53 12.85
N GLN A 137 -7.93 -24.41 12.60
CA GLN A 137 -7.88 -23.81 11.27
C GLN A 137 -6.71 -24.34 10.44
N PRO A 138 -6.89 -24.48 9.11
CA PRO A 138 -5.80 -24.91 8.24
C PRO A 138 -4.63 -23.91 8.26
N PRO A 139 -3.40 -24.36 7.97
CA PRO A 139 -2.27 -23.48 7.77
C PRO A 139 -2.55 -22.39 6.73
N VAL A 140 -2.00 -21.21 6.97
CA VAL A 140 -2.12 -20.06 6.06
C VAL A 140 -1.01 -20.14 5.03
N GLU A 141 -1.38 -20.13 3.75
CA GLU A 141 -0.43 -19.99 2.63
C GLU A 141 0.10 -18.56 2.58
N LEU A 142 1.42 -18.44 2.48
CA LEU A 142 2.15 -17.18 2.39
C LEU A 142 3.22 -17.28 1.30
N VAL A 143 3.45 -16.20 0.56
CA VAL A 143 4.56 -16.10 -0.40
C VAL A 143 5.28 -14.79 -0.19
N ASP A 144 6.61 -14.80 -0.29
CA ASP A 144 7.39 -13.56 -0.29
C ASP A 144 7.07 -12.74 -1.55
N VAL A 145 6.74 -11.47 -1.37
CA VAL A 145 6.48 -10.55 -2.50
C VAL A 145 7.71 -10.41 -3.39
N GLU A 146 8.91 -10.45 -2.81
CA GLU A 146 10.15 -10.39 -3.59
C GLU A 146 10.29 -11.63 -4.49
N ASP A 147 10.00 -12.83 -3.97
CA ASP A 147 9.99 -14.07 -4.77
C ASP A 147 8.98 -14.00 -5.92
N LEU A 148 7.80 -13.41 -5.70
CA LEU A 148 6.80 -13.23 -6.77
C LEU A 148 7.33 -12.35 -7.90
N HIS A 149 8.07 -11.29 -7.58
CA HIS A 149 8.67 -10.40 -8.56
C HIS A 149 9.84 -11.07 -9.28
N LEU A 150 10.76 -11.69 -8.52
CA LEU A 150 11.94 -12.37 -9.08
C LEU A 150 11.57 -13.51 -10.04
N ARG A 151 10.42 -14.16 -9.81
CA ARG A 151 9.90 -15.24 -10.65
C ARG A 151 8.94 -14.77 -11.75
N GLY A 152 8.72 -13.47 -11.90
CA GLY A 152 7.82 -12.91 -12.92
C GLY A 152 6.34 -13.27 -12.71
N LEU A 153 5.95 -13.72 -11.51
CA LEU A 153 4.56 -14.08 -11.22
C LEU A 153 3.67 -12.84 -11.06
N ILE A 154 4.25 -11.75 -10.57
CA ILE A 154 3.65 -10.42 -10.55
C ILE A 154 4.69 -9.42 -11.06
N GLU A 155 4.56 -8.99 -12.31
CA GLU A 155 5.47 -8.00 -12.89
C GLU A 155 5.29 -6.64 -12.20
N PRO A 156 6.32 -6.05 -11.54
CA PRO A 156 6.18 -4.78 -10.83
C PRO A 156 6.21 -3.56 -11.76
N GLY A 157 6.50 -3.76 -13.05
CA GLY A 157 6.67 -2.72 -14.07
C GLY A 157 5.50 -1.75 -14.17
N ALA A 158 5.80 -0.47 -14.42
CA ALA A 158 4.78 0.57 -14.49
C ALA A 158 3.75 0.33 -15.62
N ALA A 159 4.20 -0.15 -16.78
CA ALA A 159 3.33 -0.52 -17.89
C ALA A 159 2.37 -1.66 -17.50
N ASP A 160 2.87 -2.72 -16.85
CA ASP A 160 2.03 -3.82 -16.37
C ASP A 160 1.01 -3.38 -15.33
N ARG A 161 1.39 -2.45 -14.45
CA ARG A 161 0.47 -1.84 -13.49
C ARG A 161 -0.65 -1.08 -14.19
N VAL A 162 -0.35 -0.31 -15.24
CA VAL A 162 -1.36 0.41 -16.04
C VAL A 162 -2.28 -0.56 -16.77
N ARG A 163 -1.72 -1.59 -17.42
CA ARG A 163 -2.51 -2.63 -18.11
C ARG A 163 -3.48 -3.32 -17.14
N ARG A 164 -3.00 -3.77 -15.98
CA ARG A 164 -3.85 -4.39 -14.94
C ARG A 164 -4.89 -3.41 -14.39
N TYR A 165 -4.55 -2.13 -14.28
CA TYR A 165 -5.52 -1.09 -13.92
C TYR A 165 -6.66 -0.98 -14.94
N GLY A 166 -6.35 -0.98 -16.24
CA GLY A 166 -7.35 -1.02 -17.31
C GLY A 166 -8.24 -2.26 -17.23
N GLU A 167 -7.64 -3.45 -17.12
CA GLU A 167 -8.35 -4.74 -16.96
C GLU A 167 -9.29 -4.73 -15.75
N TRP A 168 -8.83 -4.20 -14.62
CA TRP A 168 -9.62 -4.07 -13.39
C TRP A 168 -10.82 -3.13 -13.58
N LEU A 169 -10.61 -1.96 -14.20
CA LEU A 169 -11.68 -1.00 -14.44
C LEU A 169 -12.70 -1.57 -15.43
N GLN A 170 -12.23 -2.21 -16.50
CA GLN A 170 -13.08 -2.88 -17.48
C GLN A 170 -13.95 -3.97 -16.83
N ALA A 171 -13.38 -4.75 -15.91
CA ALA A 171 -14.10 -5.84 -15.25
C ALA A 171 -15.12 -5.37 -14.21
N LEU A 172 -14.78 -4.35 -13.41
CA LEU A 172 -15.61 -3.93 -12.27
C LEU A 172 -16.51 -2.73 -12.55
N SER A 173 -16.17 -1.89 -13.51
CA SER A 173 -17.00 -0.76 -13.92
C SER A 173 -16.84 -0.49 -15.43
N PRO A 174 -17.42 -1.36 -16.30
CA PRO A 174 -17.34 -1.21 -17.75
C PRO A 174 -17.82 0.18 -18.23
N GLN A 175 -18.81 0.75 -17.54
CA GLN A 175 -19.36 2.08 -17.83
C GLN A 175 -18.34 3.21 -17.55
N GLU A 176 -17.51 3.07 -16.51
CA GLU A 176 -16.42 4.02 -16.24
C GLU A 176 -15.20 3.77 -17.15
N HIS A 177 -14.98 2.52 -17.57
CA HIS A 177 -13.91 2.14 -18.48
C HIS A 177 -14.13 2.68 -19.91
N ALA A 178 -15.32 2.48 -20.47
CA ALA A 178 -15.63 2.80 -21.87
C ALA A 178 -15.19 4.22 -22.31
N PRO A 179 -15.52 5.31 -21.60
CA PRO A 179 -15.11 6.65 -22.00
C PRO A 179 -13.60 6.92 -21.79
N ARG A 180 -12.89 6.04 -21.07
CA ARG A 180 -11.44 6.16 -20.79
C ARG A 180 -10.59 5.18 -21.61
N ALA A 181 -11.22 4.30 -22.39
CA ALA A 181 -10.56 3.17 -23.04
C ALA A 181 -9.43 3.62 -23.99
N ALA A 182 -9.64 4.70 -24.76
CA ALA A 182 -8.62 5.22 -25.69
C ALA A 182 -7.37 5.72 -24.94
N VAL A 183 -7.54 6.39 -23.81
CA VAL A 183 -6.42 6.84 -22.96
C VAL A 183 -5.73 5.65 -22.31
N LEU A 184 -6.50 4.71 -21.76
CA LEU A 184 -5.97 3.51 -21.11
C LEU A 184 -5.22 2.58 -22.08
N ALA A 185 -5.50 2.66 -23.38
CA ALA A 185 -4.77 1.94 -24.42
C ALA A 185 -3.34 2.46 -24.62
N ASP A 186 -3.05 3.71 -24.27
CA ASP A 186 -1.68 4.28 -24.32
C ASP A 186 -0.87 3.89 -23.06
N VAL A 187 -0.64 2.59 -22.92
CA VAL A 187 0.04 1.99 -21.76
C VAL A 187 1.47 2.52 -21.61
N ALA A 188 2.18 2.76 -22.71
CA ALA A 188 3.57 3.21 -22.68
C ALA A 188 3.68 4.62 -22.08
N SER A 189 2.85 5.57 -22.56
CA SER A 189 2.84 6.94 -22.05
C SER A 189 2.40 7.01 -20.59
N LEU A 190 1.31 6.31 -20.24
CA LEU A 190 0.84 6.21 -18.86
C LEU A 190 1.85 5.53 -17.94
N GLY A 191 2.58 4.53 -18.44
CA GLY A 191 3.66 3.86 -17.71
C GLY A 191 4.82 4.81 -17.42
N ALA A 192 5.27 5.58 -18.42
CA ALA A 192 6.30 6.60 -18.25
C ALA A 192 5.87 7.69 -17.25
N TRP A 193 4.61 8.14 -17.35
CA TRP A 193 4.03 9.08 -16.38
C TRP A 193 4.03 8.51 -14.96
N LEU A 194 3.65 7.23 -14.79
CA LEU A 194 3.59 6.58 -13.49
C LEU A 194 4.97 6.47 -12.84
N VAL A 195 6.01 6.15 -13.62
CA VAL A 195 7.41 6.18 -13.16
C VAL A 195 7.78 7.58 -12.65
N ALA A 196 7.53 8.61 -13.45
CA ALA A 196 7.84 10.00 -13.09
C ALA A 196 7.05 10.46 -11.85
N HIS A 197 5.80 10.05 -11.71
CA HIS A 197 4.96 10.33 -10.54
C HIS A 197 5.53 9.68 -9.28
N ILE A 198 5.87 8.39 -9.34
CA ILE A 198 6.45 7.64 -8.21
C ILE A 198 7.75 8.31 -7.75
N GLN A 199 8.66 8.61 -8.69
CA GLN A 199 9.92 9.29 -8.38
C GLN A 199 9.70 10.66 -7.72
N ARG A 200 8.72 11.44 -8.20
CA ARG A 200 8.35 12.74 -7.63
C ARG A 200 7.84 12.60 -6.19
N GLU A 201 6.97 11.63 -5.91
CA GLU A 201 6.45 11.40 -4.56
C GLU A 201 7.52 10.85 -3.60
N HIS A 202 8.44 10.00 -4.06
CA HIS A 202 9.61 9.61 -3.29
C HIS A 202 10.49 10.82 -2.93
N ARG A 203 10.78 11.70 -3.91
CA ARG A 203 11.56 12.92 -3.66
C ARG A 203 10.87 13.83 -2.64
N LYS A 204 9.57 14.05 -2.77
CA LYS A 204 8.79 14.85 -1.80
C LYS A 204 8.84 14.27 -0.40
N ARG A 205 8.70 12.95 -0.24
CA ARG A 205 8.80 12.25 1.04
C ARG A 205 10.19 12.41 1.65
N ALA A 206 11.24 12.14 0.88
CA ALA A 206 12.62 12.29 1.33
C ALA A 206 12.95 13.72 1.79
N LEU A 207 12.42 14.75 1.12
CA LEU A 207 12.57 16.14 1.56
C LEU A 207 11.86 16.41 2.88
N ARG A 208 10.64 15.90 3.07
CA ARG A 208 9.92 16.03 4.35
C ARG A 208 10.64 15.30 5.48
N ASP A 209 11.15 14.10 5.24
CA ASP A 209 11.89 13.33 6.23
C ASP A 209 13.18 14.07 6.66
N LEU A 210 13.83 14.75 5.71
CA LEU A 210 14.98 15.62 5.97
C LEU A 210 14.58 16.83 6.83
N ASP A 211 13.50 17.53 6.48
CA ASP A 211 12.99 18.67 7.25
C ASP A 211 12.63 18.28 8.69
N ASP A 212 11.99 17.11 8.86
CA ASP A 212 11.64 16.55 10.17
C ASP A 212 12.89 16.16 10.98
N ALA A 213 13.90 15.57 10.32
CA ALA A 213 15.18 15.26 10.96
C ALA A 213 15.89 16.54 11.42
N ILE A 214 15.91 17.60 10.62
CA ILE A 214 16.46 18.91 10.98
C ILE A 214 15.70 19.52 12.17
N ALA A 215 14.37 19.47 12.15
CA ALA A 215 13.54 19.97 13.24
C ALA A 215 13.76 19.20 14.55
N ARG A 216 13.92 17.86 14.49
CA ARG A 216 14.30 17.03 15.64
C ARG A 216 15.69 17.39 16.17
N ALA A 217 16.69 17.53 15.30
CA ALA A 217 18.05 17.91 15.70
C ALA A 217 18.09 19.28 16.38
N LYS A 218 17.35 20.27 15.85
CA LYS A 218 17.21 21.61 16.48
C LYS A 218 16.58 21.52 17.87
N ARG A 219 15.53 20.70 18.05
CA ARG A 219 14.89 20.47 19.37
C ARG A 219 15.83 19.79 20.35
N ALA A 220 16.54 18.75 19.93
CA ALA A 220 17.53 18.06 20.75
C ALA A 220 18.65 18.99 21.21
N ARG A 221 19.21 19.81 20.31
CA ARG A 221 20.22 20.82 20.65
C ARG A 221 19.72 21.79 21.71
N ARG A 222 18.49 22.32 21.56
CA ARG A 222 17.87 23.23 22.54
C ARG A 222 17.70 22.54 23.90
N ALA A 223 17.27 21.29 23.92
CA ALA A 223 17.12 20.51 25.15
C ALA A 223 18.46 20.30 25.87
N VAL A 224 19.54 19.96 25.14
CA VAL A 224 20.89 19.82 25.70
C VAL A 224 21.40 21.14 26.28
N THR A 225 21.22 22.26 25.57
CA THR A 225 21.61 23.58 26.08
C THR A 225 20.82 23.98 27.32
N ALA A 226 19.52 23.69 27.36
CA ALA A 226 18.67 23.98 28.52
C ALA A 226 19.02 23.10 29.73
N ALA A 227 19.31 21.81 29.51
CA ALA A 227 19.78 20.91 30.55
C ALA A 227 21.14 21.37 31.11
N SER A 228 22.07 21.75 30.24
CA SER A 228 23.39 22.27 30.65
C SER A 228 23.28 23.56 31.46
N ALA A 229 22.37 24.46 31.10
CA ALA A 229 22.11 25.69 31.85
C ALA A 229 21.49 25.41 33.24
N ARG A 230 20.60 24.41 33.34
CA ARG A 230 20.02 23.98 34.62
C ARG A 230 21.05 23.34 35.55
N VAL A 231 21.96 22.52 35.03
CA VAL A 231 23.07 21.93 35.83
C VAL A 231 23.96 23.03 36.40
N ARG A 232 24.36 24.02 35.59
CA ARG A 232 25.16 25.16 36.06
C ARG A 232 24.46 26.01 37.13
N GLN A 233 23.14 26.11 37.11
CA GLN A 233 22.37 26.83 38.14
C GLN A 233 22.29 26.08 39.48
N LEU A 234 22.41 24.75 39.45
CA LEU A 234 22.44 23.91 40.65
C LEU A 234 23.83 23.94 41.32
N ASP A 235 24.91 23.98 40.53
CA ASP A 235 26.29 24.07 41.05
C ASP A 235 26.62 25.42 41.73
N VAL A 236 25.89 26.50 41.43
CA VAL A 236 26.11 27.82 42.04
C VAL A 236 25.35 28.00 43.36
N ARG A 237 24.50 27.04 43.74
CA ARG A 237 23.66 27.08 44.95
C ARG A 237 24.02 26.03 46.01
N GLY A 238 24.99 25.17 45.75
CA GLY A 238 25.59 24.23 46.72
C GLY A 238 26.91 24.77 47.23
#